data_AF-A0A7Y7D6E8-F1
#
_entry.id   AF-A0A7Y7D6E8-F1
#
_cell.length_a   1.000
_cell.length_b   1.000
_cell.length_c   1.000
_cell.angle_alpha   90.00
_cell.angle_beta   90.00
_cell.angle_gamma   90.00
#
_symmetry.space_group_name_H-M   'P 1'
#
loop_
_entity.id
_entity.type
_entity.pdbx_description
1 polymer ?
#
loop_
_entity_poly.entity_id
_entity_poly.type
_entity_poly.pdbx_seq_one_letter_code
_entity_poly.pdbx_strand_id
1 'polypeptide(L)'
;MDITLDNDASYETVVNALKRCGVEDAVCCRTEALFSLAKGALVREKIAGVTIQLLDADGYAIRQVTSRRREDSPSRSDALNDRQVAVVKALEKVLAYCRKEGVQLVGYSDELVALPAHVKPEEIASASALDVDTRGVYRGAEALLFEPGSDLCKVLR
;
A
#
# COMPACT_ATOMS: atom_id res chain seq x y z
N MET A 1 5.54 -7.14 21.31
CA MET A 1 5.58 -5.97 22.21
C MET A 1 5.75 -4.74 21.34
N ASP A 2 4.75 -3.88 21.32
CA ASP A 2 4.80 -2.70 20.47
C ASP A 2 5.53 -1.56 21.18
N ILE A 3 6.46 -0.93 20.47
CA ILE A 3 7.25 0.19 20.98
C ILE A 3 6.70 1.46 20.36
N THR A 4 6.08 2.31 21.19
CA THR A 4 5.67 3.65 20.75
C THR A 4 6.87 4.60 20.85
N LEU A 5 7.19 5.28 19.76
CA LEU A 5 8.24 6.29 19.74
C LEU A 5 7.67 7.66 20.12
N ASP A 6 8.44 8.41 20.91
CA ASP A 6 8.15 9.81 21.19
C ASP A 6 8.29 10.67 19.92
N ASN A 7 7.50 11.75 19.85
CA ASN A 7 7.43 12.61 18.66
C ASN A 7 8.78 13.23 18.26
N ASP A 8 9.67 13.45 19.24
CA ASP A 8 10.99 14.07 19.06
C ASP A 8 12.13 13.04 19.14
N ALA A 9 11.83 11.75 18.97
CA ALA A 9 12.83 10.69 19.08
C ALA A 9 13.96 10.88 18.06
N SER A 10 15.19 10.87 18.57
CA SER A 10 16.40 10.97 17.75
C SER A 10 16.60 9.72 16.88
N TYR A 11 17.40 9.86 15.81
CA TYR A 11 17.73 8.73 14.93
C TYR A 11 18.29 7.52 15.70
N GLU A 12 19.17 7.76 16.68
CA GLU A 12 19.72 6.69 17.52
C GLU A 12 18.65 5.98 18.35
N THR A 13 17.70 6.74 18.89
CA THR A 13 16.57 6.19 19.66
C THR A 13 15.70 5.30 18.78
N VAL A 14 15.42 5.74 17.56
CA VAL A 14 14.64 4.97 16.57
C VAL A 14 15.37 3.70 16.17
N VAL A 15 16.66 3.76 15.87
CA VAL A 15 17.46 2.56 15.55
C VAL A 15 17.49 1.57 16.71
N ASN A 16 17.64 2.07 17.95
CA ASN A 16 17.63 1.22 19.14
C ASN A 16 16.27 0.56 19.37
N ALA A 17 15.16 1.28 19.15
CA ALA A 17 13.82 0.71 19.20
C ALA A 17 13.66 -0.40 18.13
N LEU A 18 14.03 -0.12 16.88
CA LEU A 18 13.95 -1.09 15.78
C LEU A 18 14.79 -2.34 16.04
N LYS A 19 15.97 -2.23 16.66
CA LYS A 19 16.83 -3.38 16.99
C LYS A 19 16.32 -4.22 18.17
N ARG A 20 15.46 -3.64 19.02
CA ARG A 20 14.83 -4.34 20.15
C ARG A 20 13.57 -5.10 19.75
N CYS A 21 12.97 -4.74 18.60
CA CYS A 21 11.80 -5.41 18.06
C CYS A 21 12.16 -6.72 17.36
N GLY A 22 11.38 -7.76 17.64
CA GLY A 22 11.35 -9.02 16.91
C GLY A 22 10.35 -9.02 15.75
N VAL A 23 10.16 -10.21 15.16
CA VAL A 23 9.37 -10.45 13.93
C VAL A 23 7.90 -10.08 14.05
N GLU A 24 7.35 -10.19 15.25
CA GLU A 24 5.93 -9.93 15.57
C GLU A 24 5.73 -8.55 16.25
N ASP A 25 6.79 -7.77 16.40
CA ASP A 25 6.74 -6.50 17.11
C ASP A 25 6.56 -5.32 16.15
N ALA A 26 5.76 -4.34 16.55
CA ALA A 26 5.59 -3.09 15.81
C ALA A 26 6.26 -1.90 16.52
N VAL A 27 6.90 -1.05 15.73
CA VAL A 27 7.31 0.30 16.14
C VAL A 27 6.25 1.28 15.69
N CYS A 28 5.58 1.91 16.66
CA CYS A 28 4.47 2.82 16.43
C CYS A 28 4.95 4.27 16.43
N CYS A 29 4.68 4.98 15.34
CA CYS A 29 4.95 6.40 15.14
C CYS A 29 3.62 7.17 15.17
N ARG A 30 3.62 8.37 15.76
CA ARG A 30 2.44 9.28 15.75
C ARG A 30 2.54 10.40 14.72
N THR A 31 3.70 10.58 14.10
CA THR A 31 3.95 11.61 13.10
C THR A 31 4.54 11.03 11.82
N GLU A 32 4.21 11.63 10.69
CA GLU A 32 4.71 11.20 9.39
C GLU A 32 6.23 11.42 9.23
N ALA A 33 6.76 12.46 9.89
CA ALA A 33 8.20 12.71 9.95
C ALA A 33 8.95 11.56 10.63
N LEU A 34 8.45 11.10 11.77
CA LEU A 34 9.04 10.00 12.53
C LEU A 34 8.89 8.67 11.79
N PHE A 35 7.73 8.43 11.18
CA PHE A 35 7.50 7.26 10.32
C PHE A 35 8.49 7.21 9.15
N SER A 36 8.73 8.35 8.50
CA SER A 36 9.69 8.46 7.40
C SER A 36 11.14 8.23 7.87
N LEU A 37 11.49 8.77 9.03
CA LEU A 37 12.81 8.58 9.64
C LEU A 37 13.04 7.11 10.00
N ALA A 38 12.07 6.44 10.63
CA ALA A 38 12.14 5.03 10.99
C ALA A 38 12.22 4.13 9.74
N LYS A 39 11.48 4.46 8.69
CA LYS A 39 11.58 3.78 7.38
C LYS A 39 12.98 3.92 6.77
N GLY A 40 13.57 5.12 6.85
CA GLY A 40 14.94 5.36 6.42
C GLY A 40 15.96 4.55 7.22
N ALA A 41 15.78 4.47 8.54
CA ALA A 41 16.63 3.70 9.45
C ALA A 41 16.59 2.18 9.14
N LEU A 42 15.42 1.60 8.84
CA LEU A 42 15.31 0.20 8.41
C LEU A 42 16.20 -0.11 7.21
N VAL A 43 16.13 0.74 6.18
CA VAL A 43 16.90 0.55 4.94
C VAL A 43 18.39 0.76 5.19
N ARG A 44 18.76 1.81 5.92
CA ARG A 44 20.15 2.18 6.16
C ARG A 44 20.89 1.17 7.03
N GLU A 45 20.24 0.70 8.09
CA GLU A 45 20.82 -0.27 9.04
C GLU A 45 20.56 -1.73 8.64
N LYS A 46 19.84 -1.96 7.53
CA LYS A 46 19.46 -3.30 7.03
C LYS A 46 18.73 -4.15 8.08
N ILE A 47 17.89 -3.51 8.89
CA ILE A 47 17.09 -4.18 9.93
C ILE A 47 15.90 -4.86 9.25
N ALA A 48 15.68 -6.14 9.55
CA ALA A 48 14.65 -6.97 8.93
C ALA A 48 13.89 -7.80 9.95
N GLY A 49 12.64 -8.13 9.64
CA GLY A 49 11.69 -8.74 10.55
C GLY A 49 11.16 -7.73 11.56
N VAL A 50 10.86 -6.50 11.14
CA VAL A 50 10.31 -5.45 12.02
C VAL A 50 9.23 -4.70 11.28
N THR A 51 8.13 -4.43 11.96
CA THR A 51 7.00 -3.65 11.43
C THR A 51 7.05 -2.22 11.97
N ILE A 52 6.81 -1.22 11.12
CA ILE A 52 6.59 0.17 11.52
C ILE A 52 5.16 0.54 11.19
N GLN A 53 4.45 1.15 12.13
CA GLN A 53 3.10 1.66 11.97
C GLN A 53 3.06 3.17 12.20
N LEU A 54 2.31 3.89 11.39
CA LEU A 54 1.86 5.24 11.67
C LEU A 54 0.46 5.14 12.27
N LEU A 55 0.30 5.63 13.49
CA LEU A 55 -0.98 5.66 14.19
C LEU A 55 -1.65 7.02 14.03
N ASP A 56 -2.99 7.03 13.99
CA ASP A 56 -3.78 8.24 14.14
C ASP A 56 -3.95 8.66 15.61
N ALA A 57 -4.78 9.68 15.84
CA ALA A 57 -5.08 10.20 17.17
C ALA A 57 -5.79 9.17 18.08
N ASP A 58 -6.57 8.29 17.48
CA ASP A 58 -7.35 7.25 18.15
C ASP A 58 -6.52 5.97 18.39
N GLY A 59 -5.28 5.94 17.86
CA GLY A 59 -4.34 4.84 18.03
C GLY A 59 -4.48 3.74 16.98
N TYR A 60 -5.25 3.96 15.91
CA TYR A 60 -5.35 3.02 14.80
C TYR A 60 -4.22 3.20 13.80
N ALA A 61 -3.71 2.08 13.27
CA ALA A 61 -2.67 2.10 12.25
C ALA A 61 -3.24 2.55 10.90
N ILE A 62 -2.88 3.76 10.47
CA ILE A 62 -3.28 4.32 9.17
C ILE A 62 -2.29 3.97 8.06
N ARG A 63 -1.02 3.67 8.40
CA ARG A 63 -0.01 3.17 7.44
C ARG A 63 0.92 2.18 8.13
N GLN A 64 1.34 1.14 7.42
CA GLN A 64 2.27 0.14 7.93
C GLN A 64 3.31 -0.23 6.87
N VAL A 65 4.55 -0.47 7.31
CA VAL A 65 5.62 -1.05 6.51
C VAL A 65 6.32 -2.13 7.32
N THR A 66 6.37 -3.35 6.79
CA THR A 66 7.11 -4.45 7.40
C THR A 66 8.38 -4.71 6.59
N SER A 67 9.53 -4.64 7.23
CA SER A 67 10.80 -5.09 6.65
C SER A 67 10.86 -6.61 6.74
N ARG A 68 10.93 -7.31 5.60
CA ARG A 68 11.05 -8.78 5.56
C ARG A 68 12.50 -9.18 5.31
N ARG A 69 12.92 -10.32 5.88
CA ARG A 69 14.24 -10.89 5.57
C ARG A 69 14.25 -11.36 4.11
N ARG A 70 15.44 -11.33 3.50
CA ARG A 70 15.62 -11.77 2.10
C ARG A 70 15.24 -13.25 1.90
N GLU A 71 15.28 -14.03 2.99
CA GLU A 71 14.93 -15.44 3.07
C GLU A 71 13.40 -15.67 3.15
N ASP A 72 12.66 -14.73 3.76
CA ASP A 72 11.19 -14.69 3.83
C ASP A 72 10.56 -13.90 2.67
N SER A 73 11.40 -13.46 1.72
CA SER A 73 10.91 -12.87 0.49
C SER A 73 10.27 -14.00 -0.31
N PRO A 74 9.07 -13.81 -0.88
CA PRO A 74 8.58 -14.79 -1.84
C PRO A 74 9.68 -14.99 -2.88
N SER A 75 9.86 -16.23 -3.34
CA SER A 75 10.98 -16.59 -4.22
C SER A 75 11.10 -15.54 -5.32
N ARG A 76 12.31 -15.21 -5.77
CA ARG A 76 12.53 -14.18 -6.81
C ARG A 76 11.63 -14.32 -8.06
N SER A 77 11.01 -15.48 -8.27
CA SER A 77 9.94 -15.73 -9.24
C SER A 77 8.68 -14.88 -9.06
N ASP A 78 8.35 -14.49 -7.82
CA ASP A 78 7.06 -13.90 -7.44
C ASP A 78 7.16 -12.38 -7.19
N ALA A 79 8.38 -11.84 -7.26
CA ALA A 79 8.63 -10.40 -7.18
C ALA A 79 8.64 -9.77 -8.57
N LEU A 80 8.18 -8.52 -8.65
CA LEU A 80 8.31 -7.73 -9.88
C LEU A 80 9.78 -7.57 -10.26
N ASN A 81 10.10 -7.85 -11.52
CA ASN A 81 11.44 -7.61 -12.06
C ASN A 81 11.70 -6.12 -12.29
N ASP A 82 12.96 -5.74 -12.53
CA ASP A 82 13.37 -4.33 -12.68
C ASP A 82 12.59 -3.58 -13.77
N ARG A 83 12.22 -4.26 -14.87
CA ARG A 83 11.41 -3.68 -15.95
C ARG A 83 9.98 -3.41 -15.47
N GLN A 84 9.36 -4.37 -14.78
CA GLN A 84 8.02 -4.22 -14.20
C GLN A 84 8.00 -3.11 -13.13
N VAL A 85 9.02 -3.02 -12.29
CA VAL A 85 9.17 -1.94 -11.30
C VAL A 85 9.29 -0.58 -11.98
N ALA A 86 10.03 -0.46 -13.09
CA ALA A 86 10.12 0.78 -13.85
C ALA A 86 8.76 1.21 -14.41
N VAL A 87 7.94 0.27 -14.87
CA VAL A 87 6.57 0.55 -15.34
C VAL A 87 5.69 1.05 -14.19
N VAL A 88 5.74 0.42 -13.01
CA VAL A 88 5.00 0.89 -11.83
C VAL A 88 5.40 2.33 -11.46
N LYS A 89 6.70 2.66 -11.48
CA LYS A 89 7.17 4.03 -11.23
C LYS A 89 6.69 5.03 -12.28
N ALA A 90 6.56 4.61 -13.54
CA ALA A 90 5.99 5.46 -14.59
C ALA A 90 4.49 5.68 -14.34
N LEU A 91 3.76 4.63 -13.96
CA LEU A 91 2.35 4.73 -13.59
C LEU A 91 2.15 5.68 -12.41
N GLU A 92 2.97 5.60 -11.36
CA GLU A 92 2.94 6.52 -10.22
C GLU A 92 3.09 7.99 -10.65
N LYS A 93 3.96 8.28 -11.62
CA LYS A 93 4.11 9.63 -12.18
C LYS A 93 2.85 10.07 -12.93
N VAL A 94 2.23 9.19 -13.71
CA VAL A 94 0.96 9.47 -14.39
C VAL A 94 -0.14 9.77 -13.38
N LEU A 95 -0.26 8.98 -12.31
CA LEU A 95 -1.22 9.23 -11.24
C LEU A 95 -0.99 10.58 -10.55
N ALA A 96 0.28 11.00 -10.40
CA ALA A 96 0.60 12.33 -9.89
C ALA A 96 0.15 13.44 -10.85
N TYR A 97 0.30 13.25 -12.17
CA TYR A 97 -0.23 14.19 -13.17
C TYR A 97 -1.76 14.25 -13.14
N CYS A 98 -2.46 13.11 -13.05
CA CYS A 98 -3.93 13.09 -12.91
C CYS A 98 -4.38 13.95 -11.74
N ARG A 99 -3.75 13.80 -10.57
CA ARG A 99 -4.05 14.62 -9.39
C ARG A 99 -3.81 16.12 -9.63
N LYS A 100 -2.70 16.46 -10.30
CA LYS A 100 -2.35 17.86 -10.60
C LYS A 100 -3.37 18.53 -11.53
N GLU A 101 -3.89 17.77 -12.49
CA GLU A 101 -4.89 18.24 -13.45
C GLU A 101 -6.34 18.10 -12.93
N GLY A 102 -6.53 17.73 -11.67
CA GLY A 102 -7.86 17.61 -11.08
C GLY A 102 -8.66 16.44 -11.64
N VAL A 103 -7.99 15.33 -11.97
CA VAL A 103 -8.60 14.05 -12.35
C VAL A 103 -8.51 13.08 -11.19
N GLN A 104 -9.65 12.53 -10.78
CA GLN A 104 -9.75 11.43 -9.84
C GLN A 104 -10.04 10.12 -10.59
N LEU A 105 -9.48 9.01 -10.10
CA LEU A 105 -9.74 7.67 -10.64
C LEU A 105 -10.56 6.89 -9.62
N VAL A 106 -11.62 6.24 -10.08
CA VAL A 106 -12.53 5.43 -9.26
C VAL A 106 -12.53 4.01 -9.82
N GLY A 107 -12.10 3.06 -8.99
CA GLY A 107 -12.11 1.63 -9.33
C GLY A 107 -13.42 0.98 -8.91
N TYR A 108 -14.07 0.31 -9.84
CA TYR A 108 -15.14 -0.66 -9.62
C TYR A 108 -14.56 -2.08 -9.72
N SER A 109 -15.34 -3.11 -9.41
CA SER A 109 -14.86 -4.50 -9.33
C SER A 109 -14.19 -5.00 -10.62
N ASP A 110 -14.57 -4.49 -11.78
CA ASP A 110 -14.05 -4.88 -13.10
C ASP A 110 -13.59 -3.70 -13.96
N GLU A 111 -13.91 -2.47 -13.57
CA GLU A 111 -13.68 -1.26 -14.38
C GLU A 111 -12.92 -0.19 -13.59
N LEU A 112 -12.20 0.68 -14.30
CA LEU A 112 -11.55 1.85 -13.72
C LEU A 112 -12.01 3.07 -14.51
N VAL A 113 -12.62 4.04 -13.84
CA VAL A 113 -13.13 5.24 -14.50
C VAL A 113 -12.42 6.50 -14.01
N ALA A 114 -12.36 7.51 -14.86
CA ALA A 114 -11.82 8.83 -14.58
C ALA A 114 -12.94 9.87 -14.47
N LEU A 115 -12.85 10.73 -13.47
CA LEU A 115 -13.80 11.79 -13.16
C LEU A 115 -13.06 13.09 -12.82
N PRO A 116 -13.70 14.26 -12.96
CA PRO A 116 -13.18 15.49 -12.38
C PRO A 116 -13.15 15.41 -10.85
N ALA A 117 -12.07 15.86 -10.22
CA ALA A 117 -11.82 15.74 -8.78
C ALA A 117 -12.80 16.53 -7.89
N HIS A 118 -13.57 17.45 -8.47
CA HIS A 118 -14.59 18.22 -7.74
C HIS A 118 -15.94 17.49 -7.63
N VAL A 119 -16.13 16.38 -8.36
CA VAL A 119 -17.35 15.56 -8.26
C VAL A 119 -17.36 14.88 -6.91
N LYS A 120 -18.44 15.10 -6.15
CA LYS A 120 -18.64 14.48 -4.83
C LYS A 120 -19.00 13.01 -4.97
N PRO A 121 -18.73 12.18 -3.94
CA PRO A 121 -19.08 10.75 -3.94
C PRO A 121 -20.55 10.47 -4.29
N GLU A 122 -21.45 11.32 -3.81
CA GLU A 122 -22.90 11.23 -4.02
C GLU A 122 -23.32 11.47 -5.48
N GLU A 123 -22.49 12.17 -6.26
CA GLU A 123 -22.77 12.60 -7.63
C GLU A 123 -22.05 11.74 -8.69
N ILE A 124 -21.23 10.77 -8.26
CA ILE A 124 -20.43 9.91 -9.14
C ILE A 124 -21.31 9.19 -10.18
N ALA A 125 -22.48 8.69 -9.78
CA ALA A 125 -23.39 7.95 -10.66
C ALA A 125 -23.99 8.82 -11.78
N SER A 126 -24.02 10.14 -11.60
CA SER A 126 -24.57 11.12 -12.55
C SER A 126 -23.50 11.87 -13.34
N ALA A 127 -22.23 11.73 -12.97
CA ALA A 127 -21.14 12.44 -13.59
C ALA A 127 -20.73 11.77 -14.91
N SER A 128 -20.25 12.57 -15.87
CA SER A 128 -19.67 12.07 -17.12
C SER A 128 -18.33 11.40 -16.84
N ALA A 129 -18.38 10.14 -16.43
CA ALA A 129 -17.22 9.29 -16.23
C ALA A 129 -16.61 8.88 -17.58
N LEU A 130 -15.28 8.87 -17.65
CA LEU A 130 -14.56 8.31 -18.78
C LEU A 130 -13.96 6.97 -18.38
N ASP A 131 -14.27 5.92 -19.13
CA ASP A 131 -13.68 4.60 -18.92
C ASP A 131 -12.18 4.61 -19.25
N VAL A 132 -11.36 4.02 -18.38
CA VAL A 132 -9.93 3.83 -18.59
C VAL A 132 -9.73 2.44 -19.16
N ASP A 133 -9.11 2.34 -20.33
CA ASP A 133 -8.81 1.04 -20.92
C ASP A 133 -7.79 0.28 -20.06
N THR A 134 -8.30 -0.64 -19.25
CA THR A 134 -7.50 -1.47 -18.36
C THR A 134 -7.45 -2.94 -18.76
N ARG A 135 -7.83 -3.25 -20.00
CA ARG A 135 -7.96 -4.63 -20.49
C ARG A 135 -6.68 -5.44 -20.26
N GLY A 136 -6.85 -6.56 -19.55
CA GLY A 136 -5.76 -7.52 -19.28
C GLY A 136 -4.73 -7.08 -18.23
N VAL A 137 -4.88 -5.89 -17.63
CA VAL A 137 -3.92 -5.35 -16.66
C VAL A 137 -4.57 -5.06 -15.29
N TYR A 138 -5.81 -4.56 -15.27
CA TYR A 138 -6.57 -4.36 -14.04
C TYR A 138 -7.51 -5.54 -13.80
N ARG A 139 -7.60 -5.95 -12.53
CA ARG A 139 -8.58 -6.91 -12.04
C ARG A 139 -8.96 -6.49 -10.62
N GLY A 140 -10.26 -6.41 -10.32
CA GLY A 140 -10.69 -6.28 -8.94
C GLY A 140 -10.29 -7.52 -8.14
N ALA A 141 -9.99 -7.32 -6.86
CA ALA A 141 -9.55 -8.40 -5.98
C ALA A 141 -10.61 -9.52 -5.85
N GLU A 142 -11.89 -9.17 -5.94
CA GLU A 142 -13.00 -10.13 -5.91
C GLU A 142 -12.98 -11.08 -7.11
N ALA A 143 -12.56 -10.62 -8.28
CA ALA A 143 -12.45 -11.45 -9.48
C ALA A 143 -11.34 -12.52 -9.35
N LEU A 144 -10.39 -12.36 -8.42
CA LEU A 144 -9.35 -13.36 -8.15
C LEU A 144 -9.86 -14.52 -7.27
N LEU A 145 -10.97 -14.33 -6.56
CA LEU A 145 -11.58 -15.37 -5.72
C LEU A 145 -12.41 -16.36 -6.53
N PHE A 146 -12.81 -16.00 -7.75
CA PHE A 146 -13.62 -16.80 -8.66
C PHE A 146 -12.83 -17.20 -9.91
N GLU A 147 -11.74 -17.94 -9.72
CA GLU A 147 -11.10 -18.64 -10.83
C GLU A 147 -12.08 -19.71 -11.40
N PRO A 148 -12.31 -19.76 -12.72
CA PRO A 148 -13.16 -20.76 -13.35
C PRO A 148 -12.48 -22.13 -13.28
N GLY A 149 -12.81 -22.87 -12.21
CA GLY A 149 -12.19 -24.15 -11.87
C GLY A 149 -12.42 -24.57 -10.42
N SER A 150 -12.96 -23.69 -9.56
CA SER A 150 -13.46 -24.10 -8.25
C SER A 150 -14.84 -24.77 -8.38
N ASP A 151 -14.94 -25.99 -7.86
CA ASP A 151 -16.09 -26.92 -7.87
C ASP A 151 -17.33 -26.42 -7.09
N LEU A 152 -17.66 -25.13 -7.15
CA LEU A 152 -18.82 -24.56 -6.44
C LEU A 152 -20.08 -24.41 -7.31
N CYS A 153 -20.02 -24.69 -8.61
CA CYS A 153 -21.20 -24.69 -9.50
C CYS A 153 -22.18 -25.88 -9.32
N LYS A 154 -22.05 -26.71 -8.27
CA LYS A 154 -22.97 -27.84 -8.03
C LYS A 154 -24.09 -27.58 -7.03
N VAL A 155 -24.18 -26.42 -6.42
CA VAL A 155 -25.29 -26.12 -5.51
C VAL A 155 -25.99 -24.87 -6.00
N LEU A 156 -26.96 -25.07 -6.89
CA LEU A 156 -28.24 -24.36 -7.00
C LEU A 156 -28.92 -24.90 -8.27
N ARG A 157 -29.55 -26.08 -8.12
CA ARG A 157 -30.68 -26.51 -8.94
C ARG A 157 -31.95 -26.19 -8.19
#